data_AF-A0A9E2L2U1-F1
#
_entry.id   AF-A0A9E2L2U1-F1
#
_cell.length_a   1.000
_cell.length_b   1.000
_cell.length_c   1.000
_cell.angle_alpha   90.00
_cell.angle_beta   90.00
_cell.angle_gamma   90.00
#
_symmetry.space_group_name_H-M   'P 1'
#
loop_
_entity.id
_entity.type
_entity.pdbx_description
1 polymer ?
#
loop_
_entity_poly.entity_id
_entity_poly.type
_entity_poly.pdbx_seq_one_letter_code
_entity_poly.pdbx_strand_id
1 'polypeptide(L)'
;MTTGHKPYFLPLCSVHCIQEKIFSPKKEISGIIGKYGGRINKIMGDGLLAYFPETAMLQSFTAALEIQRNINKNDSLLPAGIGADIGNVILGDLGEYSRLDYTVIGSPVNHASRMCSLSEAGQITVSRHQGIVRHQLGEKQLTPNHSKVHDLYSWR
;
A
#
# COMPACT_ATOMS: atom_id res chain seq x y z
N MET A 1 -19.59 30.37 -0.40
CA MET A 1 -18.39 30.01 -1.20
C MET A 1 -17.83 28.73 -0.61
N THR A 2 -18.06 27.58 -1.24
CA THR A 2 -17.55 26.28 -0.75
C THR A 2 -16.11 26.13 -1.25
N THR A 3 -15.14 26.28 -0.36
CA THR A 3 -13.69 26.15 -0.63
C THR A 3 -13.20 24.69 -0.65
N GLY A 4 -14.12 23.71 -0.67
CA GLY A 4 -13.77 22.30 -0.76
C GLY A 4 -13.55 21.83 -2.21
N HIS A 5 -12.62 20.89 -2.37
CA HIS A 5 -12.41 20.13 -3.60
C HIS A 5 -13.69 19.33 -3.89
N LYS A 6 -14.15 19.38 -5.14
CA LYS A 6 -15.23 18.50 -5.57
C LYS A 6 -14.78 17.04 -5.40
N PRO A 7 -15.64 16.14 -4.89
CA PRO A 7 -15.29 14.73 -4.82
C PRO A 7 -15.08 14.17 -6.23
N TYR A 8 -14.03 13.38 -6.40
CA TYR A 8 -13.65 12.71 -7.64
C TYR A 8 -13.80 11.20 -7.45
N PHE A 9 -14.66 10.57 -8.24
CA PHE A 9 -14.78 9.13 -8.29
C PHE A 9 -13.63 8.54 -9.12
N LEU A 10 -12.89 7.61 -8.53
CA LEU A 10 -11.85 6.84 -9.21
C LEU A 10 -12.32 5.38 -9.33
N PRO A 11 -12.74 4.94 -10.53
CA PRO A 11 -12.99 3.54 -10.77
C PRO A 11 -11.67 2.76 -10.74
N LEU A 12 -11.73 1.53 -10.21
CA LEU A 12 -10.67 0.52 -10.36
C LEU A 12 -9.26 1.06 -10.09
N CYS A 13 -8.99 1.47 -8.86
CA CYS A 13 -7.66 1.87 -8.42
C CYS A 13 -7.03 0.80 -7.52
N SER A 14 -5.70 0.76 -7.48
CA SER A 14 -4.98 0.00 -6.45
C SER A 14 -4.66 0.91 -5.27
N VAL A 15 -5.02 0.50 -4.06
CA VAL A 15 -4.74 1.23 -2.82
C VAL A 15 -3.72 0.44 -2.01
N HIS A 16 -2.63 1.10 -1.67
CA HIS A 16 -1.52 0.52 -0.92
C HIS A 16 -1.38 1.24 0.41
N CYS A 17 -1.40 0.49 1.51
CA CYS A 17 -0.98 0.95 2.83
C CYS A 17 0.40 0.36 3.12
N ILE A 18 1.30 1.19 3.64
CA ILE A 18 2.66 0.80 4.00
C ILE A 18 2.85 1.17 5.47
N GLN A 19 3.25 0.21 6.29
CA GLN A 19 3.49 0.40 7.71
C GLN A 19 4.93 -0.03 8.04
N GLU A 20 5.72 0.94 8.50
CA GLU A 20 7.09 0.83 8.97
C GLU A 20 7.07 0.46 10.45
N LYS A 21 7.86 -0.54 10.87
CA LYS A 21 7.81 -0.98 12.28
C LYS A 21 8.53 -0.09 13.28
N ILE A 22 9.31 0.90 12.83
CA ILE A 22 9.83 2.04 13.60
C ILE A 22 10.10 3.14 12.53
N PHE A 23 10.10 4.41 12.93
CA PHE A 23 10.12 5.62 12.07
C PHE A 23 11.29 5.71 11.06
N SER A 24 11.00 5.82 9.74
CA SER A 24 12.01 5.90 8.66
C SER A 24 11.79 7.05 7.64
N PRO A 25 12.78 7.37 6.75
CA PRO A 25 12.73 8.50 5.84
C PRO A 25 11.79 8.25 4.65
N LYS A 26 10.55 8.70 4.82
CA LYS A 26 9.43 8.63 3.86
C LYS A 26 9.73 9.17 2.45
N LYS A 27 10.82 9.92 2.25
CA LYS A 27 11.17 10.56 0.97
C LYS A 27 11.54 9.55 -0.13
N GLU A 28 12.25 8.47 0.22
CA GLU A 28 12.68 7.47 -0.77
C GLU A 28 11.49 6.65 -1.27
N ILE A 29 10.65 6.17 -0.34
CA ILE A 29 9.40 5.45 -0.66
C ILE A 29 8.47 6.33 -1.51
N SER A 30 8.37 7.62 -1.17
CA SER A 30 7.59 8.59 -1.96
C SER A 30 8.07 8.70 -3.41
N GLY A 31 9.39 8.70 -3.62
CA GLY A 31 9.98 8.73 -4.95
C GLY A 31 9.62 7.50 -5.78
N ILE A 32 9.67 6.31 -5.16
CA ILE A 32 9.29 5.05 -5.83
C ILE A 32 7.81 5.05 -6.19
N ILE A 33 6.92 5.46 -5.28
CA ILE A 33 5.48 5.55 -5.55
C ILE A 33 5.21 6.47 -6.76
N GLY A 34 5.81 7.67 -6.77
CA GLY A 34 5.66 8.61 -7.88
C GLY A 34 6.23 8.09 -9.21
N LYS A 35 7.39 7.42 -9.18
CA LYS A 35 8.03 6.77 -10.35
C LYS A 35 7.09 5.79 -11.05
N TYR A 36 6.27 5.07 -10.27
CA TYR A 36 5.32 4.08 -10.79
C TYR A 36 3.91 4.63 -11.03
N GLY A 37 3.73 5.95 -11.02
CA GLY A 37 2.45 6.60 -11.32
C GLY A 37 1.47 6.62 -10.14
N GLY A 38 1.91 6.24 -8.95
CA GLY A 38 1.13 6.32 -7.72
C GLY A 38 1.17 7.71 -7.10
N ARG A 39 0.25 7.94 -6.16
CA ARG A 39 0.13 9.17 -5.40
C ARG A 39 0.00 8.86 -3.92
N ILE A 40 0.73 9.60 -3.10
CA ILE A 40 0.55 9.56 -1.65
C ILE A 40 -0.70 10.35 -1.31
N ASN A 41 -1.64 9.71 -0.64
CA ASN A 41 -2.79 10.38 -0.09
C ASN A 41 -2.51 10.91 1.33
N LYS A 42 -1.98 10.06 2.22
CA LYS A 42 -1.74 10.45 3.61
C LYS A 42 -0.47 9.82 4.16
N ILE A 43 0.29 10.60 4.91
CA ILE A 43 1.38 10.10 5.76
C ILE A 43 0.83 10.01 7.18
N MET A 44 0.98 8.86 7.82
CA MET A 44 0.44 8.58 9.15
C MET A 44 1.60 8.08 10.00
N GLY A 45 2.05 8.81 11.03
CA GLY A 45 3.11 8.38 11.97
C GLY A 45 4.16 7.40 11.42
N ASP A 46 3.88 6.11 11.59
CA ASP A 46 4.67 4.93 11.23
C ASP A 46 4.38 4.35 9.82
N GLY A 47 3.80 5.12 8.91
CA GLY A 47 3.37 4.60 7.62
C GLY A 47 2.88 5.66 6.64
N LEU A 48 2.34 5.17 5.53
CA LEU A 48 1.69 5.99 4.51
C LEU A 48 0.58 5.21 3.80
N LEU A 49 -0.33 5.97 3.20
CA LEU A 49 -1.38 5.50 2.32
C LEU A 49 -1.15 6.10 0.94
N ALA A 50 -1.06 5.23 -0.06
CA ALA A 50 -0.92 5.58 -1.46
C ALA A 50 -2.00 4.92 -2.30
N TYR A 51 -2.30 5.54 -3.44
CA TYR A 51 -3.20 4.97 -4.43
C TYR A 51 -2.61 5.10 -5.83
N PHE A 52 -2.95 4.16 -6.69
CA PHE A 52 -2.54 4.09 -8.07
C PHE A 52 -3.80 4.07 -8.94
N PRO A 53 -3.94 5.03 -9.89
CA PRO A 53 -5.07 5.01 -10.81
C PRO A 53 -5.08 3.73 -11.65
N GLU A 54 -6.21 3.45 -12.32
CA GLU A 54 -6.38 2.27 -13.19
C GLU A 54 -5.22 2.08 -14.17
N THR A 55 -4.75 3.18 -14.78
CA THR A 55 -3.63 3.20 -15.73
C THR A 55 -2.28 2.79 -15.13
N ALA A 56 -2.14 2.82 -13.80
CA ALA A 56 -0.94 2.47 -13.06
C ALA A 56 -1.16 1.25 -12.13
N MET A 57 -2.27 0.53 -12.29
CA MET A 57 -2.65 -0.55 -11.37
C MET A 57 -1.61 -1.68 -11.37
N LEU A 58 -1.12 -2.11 -12.54
CA LEU A 58 -0.10 -3.16 -12.62
C LEU A 58 1.24 -2.68 -12.04
N GLN A 59 1.56 -1.40 -12.27
CA GLN A 59 2.77 -0.75 -11.78
C GLN A 59 2.78 -0.63 -10.26
N SER A 60 1.61 -0.60 -9.61
CA SER A 60 1.50 -0.57 -8.15
C SER A 60 2.21 -1.76 -7.47
N PHE A 61 2.10 -2.97 -8.03
CA PHE A 61 2.78 -4.14 -7.50
C PHE A 61 4.29 -4.09 -7.73
N THR A 62 4.72 -3.58 -8.88
CA THR A 62 6.14 -3.33 -9.15
C THR A 62 6.72 -2.30 -8.18
N ALA A 63 5.96 -1.25 -7.86
CA ALA A 63 6.33 -0.26 -6.86
C ALA A 63 6.50 -0.90 -5.48
N ALA A 64 5.54 -1.74 -5.05
CA ALA A 64 5.62 -2.44 -3.79
C ALA A 64 6.85 -3.37 -3.70
N LEU A 65 7.17 -4.08 -4.79
CA LEU A 65 8.38 -4.90 -4.89
C LEU A 65 9.67 -4.09 -4.81
N GLU A 66 9.73 -2.93 -5.48
CA GLU A 66 10.90 -2.04 -5.44
C GLU A 66 11.06 -1.42 -4.05
N ILE A 67 9.97 -0.99 -3.41
CA ILE A 67 9.99 -0.46 -2.04
C ILE A 67 10.60 -1.49 -1.08
N GLN A 68 10.11 -2.72 -1.10
CA GLN A 68 10.63 -3.77 -0.22
C GLN A 68 12.10 -4.11 -0.51
N ARG A 69 12.51 -4.16 -1.78
CA ARG A 69 13.92 -4.37 -2.14
C ARG A 69 14.81 -3.24 -1.67
N ASN A 70 14.32 -2.01 -1.74
CA ASN A 70 15.08 -0.83 -1.33
C ASN A 70 15.22 -0.79 0.20
N ILE A 71 14.16 -1.12 0.93
CA ILE A 71 14.20 -1.29 2.39
C ILE A 71 15.21 -2.38 2.79
N ASN A 72 15.16 -3.55 2.16
CA ASN A 72 16.09 -4.65 2.49
C ASN A 72 17.56 -4.36 2.14
N LYS A 73 17.84 -3.43 1.22
CA LYS A 73 19.21 -3.08 0.81
C LYS A 73 19.80 -1.95 1.63
N ASN A 74 18.95 -1.17 2.29
CA ASN A 74 19.37 0.03 3.00
C ASN A 74 19.16 -0.21 4.49
N ASP A 75 20.24 -0.50 5.22
CA ASP A 75 20.20 -0.72 6.67
C ASP A 75 19.67 0.51 7.45
N SER A 76 19.59 1.68 6.81
CA SER A 76 18.98 2.89 7.38
C SER A 76 17.46 2.97 7.17
N LEU A 77 16.88 2.08 6.36
CA LEU A 77 15.44 1.93 6.18
C LEU A 77 14.94 0.80 7.06
N LEU A 78 13.90 1.11 7.82
CA LEU A 78 13.33 0.15 8.75
C LEU A 78 12.40 -0.82 8.01
N PRO A 79 12.33 -2.07 8.47
CA PRO A 79 11.53 -3.07 7.81
C PRO A 79 10.05 -2.67 7.79
N ALA A 80 9.40 -2.82 6.63
CA ALA A 80 7.99 -2.45 6.44
C ALA A 80 7.16 -3.62 5.93
N GLY A 81 5.89 -3.63 6.32
CA GLY A 81 4.84 -4.43 5.70
C GLY A 81 4.09 -3.58 4.68
N ILE A 82 3.65 -4.20 3.57
CA ILE A 82 2.78 -3.54 2.59
C ILE A 82 1.46 -4.32 2.53
N GLY A 83 0.35 -3.61 2.63
CA GLY A 83 -0.99 -4.11 2.36
C GLY A 83 -1.57 -3.45 1.12
N ALA A 84 -2.18 -4.22 0.22
CA ALA A 84 -2.78 -3.71 -1.00
C ALA A 84 -4.19 -4.25 -1.22
N ASP A 85 -5.07 -3.42 -1.78
CA ASP A 85 -6.36 -3.84 -2.31
C ASP A 85 -6.66 -3.11 -3.62
N ILE A 86 -7.55 -3.67 -4.44
CA ILE A 86 -8.01 -3.05 -5.68
C ILE A 86 -9.51 -2.83 -5.60
N GLY A 87 -9.95 -1.62 -5.93
CA GLY A 87 -11.37 -1.36 -6.11
C GLY A 87 -11.68 0.11 -6.34
N ASN A 88 -12.96 0.42 -6.24
CA ASN A 88 -13.47 1.78 -6.45
C ASN A 88 -13.27 2.62 -5.20
N VAL A 89 -12.83 3.86 -5.40
CA VAL A 89 -12.66 4.84 -4.32
C VAL A 89 -13.18 6.21 -4.73
N ILE A 90 -13.42 7.05 -3.73
CA ILE A 90 -13.72 8.46 -3.90
C ILE A 90 -12.55 9.23 -3.30
N LEU A 91 -12.02 10.19 -4.04
CA LEU A 91 -11.14 11.23 -3.51
C LEU A 91 -11.96 12.46 -3.17
N GLY A 92 -11.77 13.03 -2.00
CA GLY A 92 -12.45 14.27 -1.65
C GLY A 92 -12.08 14.76 -0.27
N ASP A 93 -12.55 15.96 0.05
CA ASP A 93 -12.41 16.53 1.38
C ASP A 93 -13.37 15.84 2.35
N LEU A 94 -12.84 15.39 3.48
CA LEU A 94 -13.60 14.83 4.60
C LEU A 94 -13.35 15.67 5.85
N GLY A 95 -14.41 16.14 6.50
CA GLY A 95 -14.34 16.88 7.76
C GLY A 95 -15.18 18.14 7.78
N GLU A 96 -15.03 18.90 8.87
CA GLU A 96 -15.66 20.20 9.04
C GLU A 96 -14.83 21.28 8.32
N TYR A 97 -15.45 22.41 7.99
CA TYR A 97 -14.81 23.49 7.21
C TYR A 97 -13.45 23.93 7.78
N SER A 98 -13.28 23.95 9.10
CA SER A 98 -12.01 24.33 9.75
C SER A 98 -10.92 23.25 9.70
N ARG A 99 -11.26 22.01 9.31
CA ARG A 99 -10.38 20.83 9.30
C ARG A 99 -10.77 19.85 8.18
N LEU A 100 -10.71 20.30 6.94
CA LEU A 100 -10.92 19.44 5.77
C LEU A 100 -9.64 18.64 5.46
N ASP A 101 -9.76 17.31 5.47
CA ASP A 101 -8.71 16.40 5.05
C ASP A 101 -9.02 15.86 3.64
N TYR A 102 -8.18 16.16 2.64
CA TYR A 102 -8.30 15.53 1.32
C TYR A 102 -7.84 14.07 1.38
N THR A 103 -8.79 13.15 1.29
CA THR A 103 -8.55 11.73 1.56
C THR A 103 -9.13 10.84 0.47
N VAL A 104 -8.58 9.63 0.37
CA VAL A 104 -9.19 8.52 -0.38
C VAL A 104 -10.16 7.77 0.54
N ILE A 105 -11.35 7.46 0.03
CA ILE A 105 -12.45 6.84 0.77
C ILE A 105 -12.97 5.65 -0.03
N GLY A 106 -13.08 4.49 0.61
CA GLY A 106 -13.67 3.29 0.02
C GLY A 106 -13.26 2.02 0.76
N SER A 107 -13.97 0.92 0.51
CA SER A 107 -13.62 -0.40 1.07
C SER A 107 -12.17 -0.81 0.81
N PRO A 108 -11.56 -0.52 -0.37
CA PRO A 108 -10.15 -0.84 -0.62
C PRO A 108 -9.18 -0.18 0.36
N VAL A 109 -9.51 1.00 0.88
CA VAL A 109 -8.68 1.70 1.87
C VAL A 109 -8.62 0.92 3.18
N ASN A 110 -9.78 0.48 3.65
CA ASN A 110 -9.90 -0.28 4.90
C ASN A 110 -9.26 -1.67 4.76
N HIS A 111 -9.45 -2.33 3.62
CA HIS A 111 -8.82 -3.61 3.34
C HIS A 111 -7.30 -3.50 3.23
N ALA A 112 -6.78 -2.52 2.48
CA ALA A 112 -5.34 -2.31 2.37
C ALA A 112 -4.71 -2.05 3.73
N SER A 113 -5.34 -1.23 4.58
CA SER A 113 -4.89 -1.00 5.96
C SER A 113 -4.90 -2.30 6.78
N ARG A 114 -5.98 -3.09 6.72
CA ARG A 114 -6.05 -4.39 7.40
C ARG A 114 -5.00 -5.38 6.90
N MET A 115 -4.77 -5.45 5.59
CA MET A 115 -3.72 -6.29 5.00
C MET A 115 -2.35 -5.84 5.49
N CYS A 116 -2.13 -4.54 5.58
CA CYS A 116 -0.86 -3.97 6.04
C CYS A 116 -0.57 -4.34 7.50
N SER A 117 -1.56 -4.25 8.38
CA SER A 117 -1.41 -4.68 9.78
C SER A 117 -1.18 -6.19 9.95
N LEU A 118 -1.52 -7.00 8.94
CA LEU A 118 -1.26 -8.44 8.90
C LEU A 118 0.05 -8.80 8.19
N SER A 119 0.66 -7.85 7.48
CA SER A 119 1.93 -8.02 6.79
C SER A 119 3.09 -7.91 7.78
N GLU A 120 3.96 -8.91 7.76
CA GLU A 120 5.24 -8.80 8.44
C GLU A 120 6.21 -7.93 7.61
N ALA A 121 7.34 -7.60 8.23
CA ALA A 121 8.46 -6.96 7.55
C ALA A 121 8.86 -7.74 6.28
N GLY A 122 9.03 -7.05 5.16
CA GLY A 122 9.41 -7.68 3.89
C GLY A 122 8.25 -8.40 3.17
N GLN A 123 7.03 -8.38 3.72
CA GLN A 123 5.86 -8.99 3.11
C GLN A 123 4.99 -7.97 2.37
N ILE A 124 4.43 -8.44 1.24
CA ILE A 124 3.35 -7.76 0.54
C ILE A 124 2.12 -8.65 0.65
N THR A 125 1.07 -8.12 1.26
CA THR A 125 -0.21 -8.81 1.44
C THR A 125 -1.27 -8.12 0.60
N VAL A 126 -1.98 -8.90 -0.22
CA VAL A 126 -3.03 -8.40 -1.10
C VAL A 126 -4.35 -9.03 -0.73
N SER A 127 -5.43 -8.24 -0.67
CA SER A 127 -6.77 -8.78 -0.50
C SER A 127 -7.29 -9.36 -1.81
N ARG A 128 -7.71 -10.62 -1.78
CA ARG A 128 -8.36 -11.33 -2.91
C ARG A 128 -9.89 -11.16 -2.90
N HIS A 129 -10.41 -10.27 -2.05
CA HIS A 129 -11.83 -10.10 -1.73
C HIS A 129 -12.57 -11.26 -1.04
N GLN A 130 -11.90 -12.34 -0.61
CA GLN A 130 -12.28 -13.19 0.55
C GLN A 130 -11.18 -14.17 1.04
N GLY A 131 -9.96 -14.04 0.53
CA GLY A 131 -8.77 -14.79 0.95
C GLY A 131 -7.54 -13.89 0.92
N ILE A 132 -6.60 -14.12 1.83
CA ILE A 132 -5.37 -13.32 1.96
C ILE A 132 -4.29 -14.00 1.12
N VAL A 133 -3.68 -13.27 0.18
CA VAL A 133 -2.48 -13.74 -0.53
C VAL A 133 -1.26 -13.04 0.05
N ARG A 134 -0.32 -13.81 0.57
CA ARG A 134 0.96 -13.31 1.06
C ARG A 134 2.06 -13.68 0.08
N HIS A 135 2.86 -12.72 -0.33
CA HIS A 135 4.09 -12.98 -1.06
C HIS A 135 5.28 -12.52 -0.23
N GLN A 136 6.15 -13.46 0.16
CA GLN A 136 7.41 -13.15 0.83
C GLN A 136 8.46 -12.85 -0.22
N LEU A 137 9.14 -11.72 -0.09
CA LEU A 137 10.31 -11.42 -0.90
C LEU A 137 11.47 -12.18 -0.28
N GLY A 138 11.75 -13.36 -0.84
CA GLY A 138 12.69 -14.30 -0.23
C GLY A 138 14.08 -13.70 -0.02
N GLU A 139 14.58 -13.79 1.20
CA GLU A 139 15.94 -14.21 1.45
C GLU A 139 15.91 -15.71 1.77
N LYS A 140 16.70 -16.48 1.03
CA LYS A 140 16.85 -17.91 1.25
C LYS A 140 17.60 -18.10 2.60
N GLN A 141 16.89 -18.37 3.70
CA GLN A 141 17.33 -19.28 4.80
C GLN A 141 16.33 -19.39 5.97
N LEU A 142 15.99 -20.65 6.32
CA LEU A 142 15.60 -21.18 7.66
C LEU A 142 14.19 -20.79 8.18
N THR A 143 13.26 -21.65 8.61
CA THR A 143 13.08 -23.11 8.86
C THR A 143 11.56 -23.40 8.85
N PRO A 144 11.09 -24.67 8.84
CA PRO A 144 9.69 -24.98 8.60
C PRO A 144 8.86 -24.86 9.89
N ASN A 145 7.85 -23.99 9.89
CA ASN A 145 6.66 -24.27 10.69
C ASN A 145 5.38 -23.69 10.08
N HIS A 146 4.67 -24.59 9.41
CA HIS A 146 3.22 -24.74 9.35
C HIS A 146 2.38 -23.46 9.59
N SER A 147 1.84 -22.87 8.53
CA SER A 147 0.48 -23.25 8.04
C SER A 147 0.00 -22.35 6.89
N LYS A 148 -0.16 -23.00 5.73
CA LYS A 148 -1.15 -22.74 4.66
C LYS A 148 -1.24 -21.31 4.09
N VAL A 149 -0.56 -21.11 2.95
CA VAL A 149 -1.21 -20.53 1.77
C VAL A 149 -0.78 -21.37 0.56
N HIS A 150 -1.63 -22.31 0.16
CA HIS A 150 -1.51 -23.00 -1.12
C HIS A 150 -1.79 -21.99 -2.24
N ASP A 151 -0.91 -22.01 -3.23
CA ASP A 151 -1.17 -21.86 -4.65
C ASP A 151 -1.23 -20.49 -5.35
N LEU A 152 -0.19 -20.36 -6.20
CA LEU A 152 -0.18 -19.96 -7.61
C LEU A 152 0.09 -18.49 -7.94
N TYR A 153 1.35 -18.22 -8.25
CA TYR A 153 1.72 -17.33 -9.36
C TYR A 153 2.77 -18.00 -10.25
N SER A 154 2.30 -18.60 -11.36
CA SER A 154 3.13 -18.77 -12.55
C SER A 154 3.03 -17.48 -13.36
N TRP A 155 4.13 -16.74 -13.46
CA TRP A 155 4.26 -15.65 -14.43
C TRP A 155 4.72 -16.27 -15.76
N ARG A 156 3.80 -16.39 -16.72
CA ARG A 156 4.13 -16.57 -18.14
C ARG A 156 3.84 -15.26 -18.87
#